data_AF-A0A7V3NDS8-F1
#
_entry.id   AF-A0A7V3NDS8-F1
#
_cell.length_a   1.000
_cell.length_b   1.000
_cell.length_c   1.000
_cell.angle_alpha   90.00
_cell.angle_beta   90.00
_cell.angle_gamma   90.00
#
_symmetry.space_group_name_H-M   'P 1'
#
loop_
_entity.id
_entity.type
_entity.pdbx_description
1 polymer ?
#
loop_
_entity_poly.entity_id
_entity_poly.type
_entity_poly.pdbx_seq_one_letter_code
_entity_poly.pdbx_strand_id
1 'polypeptide(L)'
;SLNIPEGCVLNFNHSKGSPEIEEVKIPQRNKKEELVLPKKEEIKKPINEILLEAGKEVFNYLGMEFMYYKEPAEIYINAVGVELRLRGINFHSVEYPVVYKGQTVTTYKYDYVFADGSSASIFLYTKSEDIDEEAEKLKIYNKLFGIKKGYILALPSKEGMDVEVREV
;
A
#
# COMPACT_ATOMS: atom_id res chain seq x y z
N SER A 1 2.17 -7.75 -12.63
CA SER A 1 2.33 -8.66 -13.77
C SER A 1 0.96 -8.94 -14.36
N LEU A 2 0.76 -8.69 -15.65
CA LEU A 2 -0.49 -9.02 -16.35
C LEU A 2 -0.64 -10.55 -16.33
N ASN A 3 -1.63 -11.06 -15.60
CA ASN A 3 -1.90 -12.50 -15.46
C ASN A 3 -2.57 -13.05 -16.73
N ILE A 4 -1.89 -12.86 -17.87
CA ILE A 4 -2.34 -13.31 -19.18
C ILE A 4 -1.75 -14.71 -19.39
N PRO A 5 -2.57 -15.74 -19.60
CA PRO A 5 -2.09 -17.12 -19.75
C PRO A 5 -1.16 -17.28 -20.97
N GLU A 6 -1.37 -16.49 -22.03
CA GLU A 6 -0.53 -16.40 -23.22
C GLU A 6 -0.52 -14.95 -23.75
N GLY A 7 0.64 -14.35 -23.97
CA GLY A 7 0.78 -12.98 -24.46
C GLY A 7 1.82 -12.88 -25.57
N CYS A 8 1.53 -12.10 -26.61
CA CYS A 8 2.50 -11.78 -27.65
C CYS A 8 2.84 -10.29 -27.60
N VAL A 9 4.10 -9.95 -27.82
CA VAL A 9 4.51 -8.55 -28.06
C VAL A 9 4.49 -8.34 -29.56
N LEU A 10 3.68 -7.37 -29.99
CA LEU A 10 3.56 -6.99 -31.40
C LEU A 10 4.53 -5.84 -31.65
N ASN A 11 5.66 -6.13 -32.28
CA ASN A 11 6.68 -5.15 -32.60
C ASN A 11 6.52 -4.70 -34.07
N PHE A 12 6.40 -3.41 -34.30
CA PHE A 12 6.30 -2.85 -35.65
C PHE A 12 7.71 -2.50 -36.13
N ASN A 13 8.38 -3.48 -36.74
CA ASN A 13 9.71 -3.28 -37.29
C ASN A 13 9.66 -2.46 -38.59
N HIS A 14 9.94 -1.16 -38.49
CA HIS A 14 9.92 -0.21 -39.61
C HIS A 14 10.85 -0.59 -40.77
N SER A 15 11.83 -1.48 -40.55
CA SER A 15 12.79 -1.90 -41.57
C SER A 15 12.29 -3.04 -42.46
N LYS A 16 11.37 -3.89 -41.98
CA LYS A 16 10.84 -5.06 -42.71
C LYS A 16 9.38 -4.89 -43.16
N GLY A 17 8.72 -3.81 -42.76
CA GLY A 17 7.35 -3.49 -43.18
C GLY A 17 6.27 -4.50 -42.75
N SER A 18 6.59 -5.39 -41.81
CA SER A 18 5.67 -6.40 -41.28
C SER A 18 5.76 -6.44 -39.75
N PRO A 19 4.64 -6.72 -39.05
CA PRO A 19 4.65 -6.91 -37.60
C PRO A 19 5.45 -8.16 -37.25
N GLU A 20 6.44 -8.02 -36.35
CA GLU A 20 7.14 -9.14 -35.74
C GLU A 20 6.40 -9.51 -34.45
N ILE A 21 5.93 -10.75 -34.37
CA ILE A 21 5.25 -11.30 -33.20
C ILE A 21 6.29 -12.11 -32.43
N GLU A 22 6.64 -11.64 -31.24
CA GLU A 22 7.52 -12.38 -30.33
C GLU A 22 6.71 -12.99 -29.19
N GLU A 23 6.82 -14.31 -29.03
CA GLU A 23 6.29 -15.02 -27.86
C GLU A 23 7.18 -14.75 -26.66
N VAL A 24 6.66 -13.97 -25.70
CA VAL A 24 7.38 -13.68 -24.46
C VAL A 24 7.02 -14.75 -23.43
N LYS A 25 8.03 -15.52 -23.01
CA LYS A 25 7.86 -16.50 -21.93
C LYS A 25 7.65 -15.78 -20.60
N ILE A 26 6.70 -16.26 -19.81
CA ILE A 26 6.49 -15.78 -18.44
C ILE A 26 7.83 -15.90 -17.69
N PRO A 27 8.31 -14.81 -17.04
CA PRO A 27 9.52 -14.89 -16.25
C PRO A 27 9.32 -15.94 -15.15
N GLN A 28 10.19 -16.97 -15.14
CA GLN A 28 10.17 -17.99 -14.11
C GLN A 28 10.59 -17.37 -12.77
N ARG A 29 9.60 -16.95 -11.97
CA ARG A 29 9.82 -16.62 -10.57
C ARG A 29 9.97 -17.94 -9.83
N ASN A 30 11.18 -18.22 -9.34
CA ASN A 30 11.39 -19.26 -8.34
C ASN A 30 10.59 -18.88 -7.10
N LYS A 31 9.36 -19.40 -6.96
CA LYS A 31 8.63 -19.36 -5.69
C LYS A 31 9.45 -20.18 -4.71
N LYS A 32 10.30 -19.53 -3.92
CA LYS A 32 10.81 -20.15 -2.70
C LYS A 32 9.59 -20.35 -1.81
N GLU A 33 9.21 -21.60 -1.55
CA GLU A 33 8.18 -21.95 -0.57
C GLU A 33 8.72 -21.80 0.86
N GLU A 34 9.34 -20.65 1.15
CA GLU A 34 9.87 -20.36 2.46
C GLU A 34 8.73 -19.75 3.29
N LEU A 35 8.12 -20.57 4.14
CA LEU A 35 7.10 -20.12 5.08
C LEU A 35 7.75 -19.22 6.12
N VAL A 36 7.61 -17.90 5.95
CA VAL A 36 8.04 -16.93 6.95
C VAL A 36 6.99 -16.89 8.06
N LEU A 37 7.34 -17.43 9.22
CA LEU A 37 6.51 -17.32 10.41
C LEU A 37 6.71 -15.95 11.08
N PRO A 38 5.67 -15.43 11.77
CA PRO A 38 5.81 -14.20 12.56
C PRO A 38 6.96 -14.32 13.55
N LYS A 39 7.84 -13.33 13.57
CA LYS A 39 8.86 -13.22 14.60
C LYS A 39 8.15 -12.90 15.92
N LYS A 40 8.35 -13.75 16.94
CA LYS A 40 7.79 -13.56 18.29
C LYS A 40 8.52 -12.49 19.11
N GLU A 41 9.60 -11.92 18.58
CA GLU A 41 10.40 -10.93 19.28
C GLU A 41 9.70 -9.57 19.26
N GLU A 42 9.58 -8.93 20.42
CA GLU A 42 9.07 -7.56 20.53
C GLU A 42 10.01 -6.61 19.78
N ILE A 43 9.55 -6.11 18.64
CA ILE A 43 10.26 -5.08 17.91
C ILE A 43 10.20 -3.79 18.72
N LYS A 44 11.36 -3.35 19.22
CA LYS A 44 11.50 -2.11 20.01
C LYS A 44 11.54 -0.83 19.17
N LYS A 45 11.35 -0.94 17.85
CA LYS A 45 11.36 0.22 16.93
C LYS A 45 10.04 1.00 17.05
N PRO A 46 10.06 2.32 16.85
CA PRO A 46 8.84 3.10 16.79
C PRO A 46 8.01 2.77 15.54
N ILE A 47 6.68 2.91 15.64
CA ILE A 47 5.73 2.49 14.59
C ILE A 47 5.98 3.18 13.24
N ASN A 48 6.41 4.45 13.23
CA ASN A 48 6.75 5.17 12.01
C ASN A 48 7.91 4.51 11.24
N GLU A 49 8.95 4.06 11.95
CA GLU A 49 10.07 3.33 11.33
C GLU A 49 9.63 1.98 10.79
N ILE A 50 8.81 1.26 11.56
CA ILE A 50 8.27 -0.05 11.14
C ILE A 50 7.40 0.09 9.89
N LEU A 51 6.53 1.11 9.84
CA LEU A 51 5.70 1.40 8.66
C LEU A 51 6.55 1.77 7.45
N LEU A 52 7.61 2.55 7.64
CA LEU A 52 8.50 2.95 6.55
C LEU A 52 9.24 1.75 5.97
N GLU A 53 9.77 0.88 6.84
CA GLU A 53 10.42 -0.38 6.43
C GLU A 53 9.45 -1.30 5.69
N ALA A 54 8.26 -1.52 6.25
CA ALA A 54 7.23 -2.35 5.62
C ALA A 54 6.80 -1.79 4.26
N GLY A 55 6.55 -0.48 4.17
CA GLY A 55 6.18 0.19 2.93
C GLY A 55 7.27 0.08 1.86
N LYS A 56 8.54 0.27 2.23
CA LYS A 56 9.69 0.10 1.31
C LYS A 56 9.82 -1.33 0.82
N GLU A 57 9.69 -2.32 1.70
CA GLU A 57 9.77 -3.73 1.31
C GLU A 57 8.65 -4.12 0.34
N VAL A 58 7.41 -3.71 0.66
CA VAL A 58 6.26 -3.93 -0.22
C VAL A 58 6.45 -3.25 -1.56
N PHE A 59 6.88 -1.99 -1.57
CA PHE A 59 7.09 -1.23 -2.81
C PHE A 59 8.22 -1.83 -3.66
N ASN A 60 9.34 -2.24 -3.03
CA ASN A 60 10.45 -2.89 -3.73
C ASN A 60 10.06 -4.25 -4.32
N TYR A 61 9.19 -5.01 -3.63
CA TYR A 61 8.76 -6.33 -4.09
C TYR A 61 7.67 -6.28 -5.17
N LEU A 62 6.64 -5.46 -4.95
CA LEU A 62 5.51 -5.34 -5.89
C LEU A 62 5.86 -4.42 -7.08
N GLY A 63 6.74 -3.45 -6.89
CA GLY A 63 7.04 -2.41 -7.87
C GLY A 63 5.79 -1.59 -8.20
N MET A 64 5.77 -0.97 -9.39
CA MET A 64 4.61 -0.24 -9.91
C MET A 64 3.61 -1.13 -10.66
N GLU A 65 3.92 -2.42 -10.86
CA GLU A 65 3.12 -3.30 -11.73
C GLU A 65 1.67 -3.45 -11.27
N PHE A 66 1.43 -3.34 -9.96
CA PHE A 66 0.11 -3.53 -9.35
C PHE A 66 -0.72 -2.25 -9.34
N MET A 67 -0.17 -1.11 -9.76
CA MET A 67 -0.89 0.16 -9.87
C MET A 67 -1.94 0.17 -10.97
N TYR A 68 -1.80 -0.71 -11.98
CA TYR A 68 -2.72 -0.82 -13.11
C TYR A 68 -3.88 -1.80 -12.86
N TYR A 69 -3.95 -2.38 -11.66
CA TYR A 69 -5.06 -3.25 -11.28
C TYR A 69 -6.30 -2.45 -10.92
N LYS A 70 -7.46 -3.13 -10.80
CA LYS A 70 -8.75 -2.49 -10.51
C LYS A 70 -8.75 -1.71 -9.18
N GLU A 71 -8.13 -2.27 -8.15
CA GLU A 71 -8.06 -1.73 -6.78
C GLU A 71 -6.60 -1.75 -6.31
N PRO A 72 -5.74 -0.88 -6.87
CA PRO A 72 -4.31 -0.96 -6.64
C PRO A 72 -3.98 -0.69 -5.17
N ALA A 73 -4.61 0.33 -4.57
CA ALA A 73 -4.40 0.71 -3.18
C ALA A 73 -4.64 -0.47 -2.22
N GLU A 74 -5.71 -1.24 -2.41
CA GLU A 74 -6.03 -2.39 -1.53
C GLU A 74 -4.94 -3.46 -1.56
N ILE A 75 -4.32 -3.70 -2.71
CA ILE A 75 -3.22 -4.67 -2.84
C ILE A 75 -2.04 -4.23 -1.97
N TYR A 76 -1.64 -2.95 -2.07
CA TYR A 76 -0.54 -2.42 -1.27
C TYR A 76 -0.89 -2.35 0.22
N ILE A 77 -2.10 -1.91 0.58
CA ILE A 77 -2.58 -1.90 1.96
C ILE A 77 -2.43 -3.31 2.54
N ASN A 78 -3.01 -4.32 1.89
CA ASN A 78 -2.96 -5.70 2.36
C ASN A 78 -1.54 -6.25 2.46
N ALA A 79 -0.67 -5.94 1.49
CA ALA A 79 0.73 -6.35 1.51
C ALA A 79 1.48 -5.75 2.71
N VAL A 80 1.27 -4.46 3.01
CA VAL A 80 1.82 -3.83 4.23
C VAL A 80 1.28 -4.52 5.48
N GLY A 81 0.00 -4.90 5.48
CA GLY A 81 -0.60 -5.64 6.58
C GLY A 81 0.08 -6.99 6.84
N VAL A 82 0.46 -7.71 5.77
CA VAL A 82 1.23 -8.96 5.90
C VAL A 82 2.59 -8.67 6.53
N GLU A 83 3.31 -7.66 6.04
CA GLU A 83 4.63 -7.28 6.58
C GLU A 83 4.58 -6.87 8.05
N LEU A 84 3.54 -6.16 8.46
CA LEU A 84 3.29 -5.82 9.87
C LEU A 84 3.03 -7.06 10.73
N ARG A 85 2.26 -8.03 10.24
CA ARG A 85 1.99 -9.30 10.96
C ARG A 85 3.23 -10.18 11.07
N LEU A 86 4.06 -10.26 10.04
CA LEU A 86 5.34 -10.98 10.08
C LEU A 86 6.30 -10.40 11.13
N ARG A 87 6.15 -9.10 11.40
CA ARG A 87 6.83 -8.34 12.44
C ARG A 87 6.17 -8.43 13.83
N GLY A 88 5.12 -9.21 13.99
CA GLY A 88 4.40 -9.38 15.25
C GLY A 88 3.56 -8.16 15.66
N ILE A 89 3.28 -7.23 14.74
CA ILE A 89 2.47 -6.04 15.02
C ILE A 89 0.99 -6.40 14.90
N ASN A 90 0.27 -6.22 16.01
CA ASN A 90 -1.18 -6.41 16.06
C ASN A 90 -1.89 -5.14 15.63
N PHE A 91 -2.82 -5.29 14.68
CA PHE A 91 -3.67 -4.22 14.19
C PHE A 91 -5.03 -4.78 13.75
N HIS A 92 -5.99 -3.87 13.61
CA HIS A 92 -7.31 -4.14 13.07
C HIS A 92 -7.78 -2.95 12.23
N SER A 93 -8.71 -3.16 11.30
CA SER A 93 -9.34 -2.07 10.55
C SER A 93 -10.61 -1.61 11.28
N VAL A 94 -10.88 -0.32 11.29
CA VAL A 94 -12.10 0.26 11.90
C VAL A 94 -12.76 1.21 10.92
N GLU A 95 -14.08 1.12 10.83
CA GLU A 95 -14.92 1.99 10.02
C GLU A 95 -15.83 2.84 10.93
N TYR A 96 -15.84 4.13 10.68
CA TYR A 96 -16.62 5.12 11.40
C TYR A 96 -17.68 5.75 10.48
N PRO A 97 -18.96 5.74 10.87
CA PRO A 97 -20.00 6.39 10.08
C PRO A 97 -19.85 7.92 10.18
N VAL A 98 -19.85 8.59 9.03
CA VAL A 98 -19.96 10.05 8.93
C VAL A 98 -21.44 10.38 8.78
N VAL A 99 -21.97 11.10 9.77
CA VAL A 99 -23.41 11.33 9.93
C VAL A 99 -23.74 12.80 9.67
N TYR A 100 -24.70 13.06 8.77
CA TYR A 100 -25.30 14.37 8.55
C TYR A 100 -26.76 14.36 9.04
N LYS A 101 -27.08 15.18 10.04
CA LYS A 101 -28.45 15.28 10.61
C LYS A 101 -29.05 13.93 11.02
N GLY A 102 -28.23 13.04 11.60
CA GLY A 102 -28.66 11.70 12.03
C GLY A 102 -28.70 10.65 10.91
N GLN A 103 -28.39 11.01 9.66
CA GLN A 103 -28.29 10.05 8.55
C GLN A 103 -26.83 9.80 8.18
N THR A 104 -26.44 8.54 8.04
CA THR A 104 -25.11 8.16 7.54
C THR A 104 -24.98 8.57 6.07
N VAL A 105 -24.05 9.48 5.77
CA VAL A 105 -23.80 9.95 4.40
C VAL A 105 -22.60 9.26 3.76
N THR A 106 -21.62 8.86 4.57
CA THR A 106 -20.45 8.10 4.13
C THR A 106 -19.82 7.39 5.33
N THR A 107 -18.79 6.60 5.08
CA THR A 107 -17.98 5.92 6.10
C THR A 107 -16.52 6.33 5.93
N TYR A 108 -15.87 6.69 7.03
CA TYR A 108 -14.43 6.88 7.07
C TYR A 108 -13.78 5.61 7.62
N LYS A 109 -12.76 5.11 6.92
CA LYS A 109 -12.06 3.88 7.30
C LYS A 109 -10.62 4.21 7.62
N TYR A 110 -10.16 3.72 8.77
CA TYR A 110 -8.73 3.57 9.04
C TYR A 110 -8.28 2.24 8.48
N ASP A 111 -7.18 2.24 7.73
CA ASP A 111 -6.60 1.00 7.25
C ASP A 111 -6.19 0.13 8.44
N TYR A 112 -5.43 0.73 9.37
CA TYR A 112 -4.95 0.06 10.57
C TYR A 112 -5.13 0.91 11.83
N VAL A 113 -5.58 0.26 12.90
CA VAL A 113 -5.59 0.75 14.27
C VAL A 113 -4.78 -0.23 15.12
N PHE A 114 -3.75 0.29 15.77
CA PHE A 114 -2.79 -0.47 16.56
C PHE A 114 -3.26 -0.67 18.01
N ALA A 115 -2.61 -1.59 18.72
CA ALA A 115 -2.96 -1.91 20.11
C ALA A 115 -2.77 -0.74 21.09
N ASP A 116 -1.88 0.21 20.78
CA ASP A 116 -1.68 1.43 21.57
C ASP A 116 -2.72 2.53 21.30
N GLY A 117 -3.69 2.26 20.41
CA GLY A 117 -4.74 3.18 20.00
C GLY A 117 -4.30 4.21 18.95
N SER A 118 -3.08 4.10 18.41
CA SER A 118 -2.68 4.87 17.24
C SER A 118 -3.28 4.28 15.95
N SER A 119 -3.31 5.08 14.88
CA SER A 119 -3.85 4.66 13.59
C SER A 119 -2.86 4.87 12.44
N ALA A 120 -3.02 4.11 11.36
CA ALA A 120 -2.33 4.34 10.10
C ALA A 120 -3.32 4.39 8.93
N SER A 121 -3.08 5.32 8.02
CA SER A 121 -3.73 5.44 6.72
C SER A 121 -2.66 5.25 5.62
N ILE A 122 -2.91 4.35 4.69
CA ILE A 122 -1.99 3.96 3.64
C ILE A 122 -2.64 4.29 2.30
N PHE A 123 -1.93 5.04 1.46
CA PHE A 123 -2.48 5.45 0.18
C PHE A 123 -1.40 5.58 -0.88
N LEU A 124 -1.85 5.55 -2.12
CA LEU A 124 -1.01 5.79 -3.28
C LEU A 124 -1.01 7.28 -3.60
N TYR A 125 0.17 7.87 -3.80
CA TYR A 125 0.30 9.29 -4.06
C TYR A 125 1.00 9.59 -5.39
N THR A 126 0.66 10.71 -6.01
CA THR A 126 1.19 11.12 -7.32
C THR A 126 1.97 12.43 -7.28
N LYS A 127 1.75 13.23 -6.22
CA LYS A 127 2.43 14.47 -5.93
C LYS A 127 2.54 14.66 -4.42
N SER A 128 3.55 15.40 -3.96
CA SER A 128 3.78 15.61 -2.53
C SER A 128 2.61 16.33 -1.84
N GLU A 129 1.84 17.16 -2.56
CA GLU A 129 0.65 17.82 -2.00
C GLU A 129 -0.42 16.81 -1.55
N ASP A 130 -0.53 15.65 -2.21
CA ASP A 130 -1.46 14.58 -1.84
C ASP A 130 -1.17 14.09 -0.39
N ILE A 131 0.11 14.13 0.02
CA ILE A 131 0.54 13.76 1.38
C ILE A 131 0.06 14.78 2.41
N ASP A 132 0.14 16.07 2.09
CA ASP A 132 -0.30 17.14 2.98
C ASP A 132 -1.83 17.12 3.15
N GLU A 133 -2.57 16.89 2.05
CA GLU A 133 -4.03 16.77 2.08
C GLU A 133 -4.50 15.58 2.93
N GLU A 134 -3.92 14.39 2.72
CA GLU A 134 -4.27 13.21 3.52
C GLU A 134 -3.82 13.34 4.98
N ALA A 135 -2.69 14.03 5.27
CA ALA A 135 -2.28 14.32 6.64
C ALA A 135 -3.32 15.18 7.37
N GLU A 136 -3.78 16.28 6.76
CA GLU A 136 -4.78 17.16 7.38
C GLU A 136 -6.13 16.46 7.53
N LYS A 137 -6.54 15.65 6.54
CA LYS A 137 -7.74 14.81 6.63
C LYS A 137 -7.65 13.82 7.80
N LEU A 138 -6.54 13.10 7.93
CA LEU A 138 -6.30 12.17 9.04
C LEU A 138 -6.36 12.88 10.40
N LYS A 139 -5.75 14.07 10.50
CA LYS A 139 -5.77 14.90 11.71
C LYS A 139 -7.17 15.29 12.15
N ILE A 140 -8.02 15.69 11.20
CA ILE A 140 -9.42 16.05 11.47
C ILE A 140 -10.16 14.84 12.02
N TYR A 141 -10.06 13.67 11.36
CA TYR A 141 -10.74 12.47 11.80
C TYR A 141 -10.21 11.91 13.12
N ASN A 142 -8.89 11.97 13.34
CA ASN A 142 -8.30 11.58 14.61
C ASN A 142 -8.88 12.40 15.78
N LYS A 143 -9.01 13.72 15.58
CA LYS A 143 -9.65 14.59 16.56
C LYS A 143 -11.13 14.24 16.80
N LEU A 144 -11.87 13.91 15.74
CA LEU A 144 -13.29 13.55 15.83
C LEU A 144 -13.51 12.21 16.54
N PHE A 145 -12.65 11.23 16.29
CA PHE A 145 -12.79 9.87 16.81
C PHE A 145 -11.96 9.61 18.08
N GLY A 146 -11.28 10.62 18.61
CA GLY A 146 -10.51 10.52 19.86
C GLY A 146 -9.21 9.73 19.74
N ILE A 147 -8.67 9.60 18.52
CA ILE A 147 -7.38 8.96 18.26
C ILE A 147 -6.27 9.97 18.55
N LYS A 148 -5.34 9.60 19.44
CA LYS A 148 -4.27 10.51 19.90
C LYS A 148 -3.12 10.65 18.91
N LYS A 149 -2.92 9.65 18.05
CA LYS A 149 -1.75 9.54 17.19
C LYS A 149 -2.11 8.89 15.86
N GLY A 150 -1.76 9.54 14.76
CA GLY A 150 -1.94 9.02 13.41
C GLY A 150 -0.63 8.88 12.66
N TYR A 151 -0.61 7.97 11.70
CA TYR A 151 0.46 7.80 10.75
C TYR A 151 -0.11 7.77 9.35
N ILE A 152 0.56 8.43 8.41
CA ILE A 152 0.34 8.19 6.99
C ILE A 152 1.52 7.42 6.42
N LEU A 153 1.25 6.41 5.61
CA LEU A 153 2.22 5.73 4.77
C LEU A 153 1.85 6.02 3.31
N ALA A 154 2.65 6.87 2.67
CA ALA A 154 2.45 7.27 1.28
C ALA A 154 3.35 6.41 0.39
N LEU A 155 2.71 5.69 -0.54
CA LEU A 155 3.39 4.84 -1.52
C LEU A 155 3.37 5.52 -2.90
N PRO A 156 4.52 5.75 -3.53
CA PRO A 156 4.60 6.56 -4.73
C PRO A 156 3.97 5.83 -5.90
N SER A 157 3.29 6.57 -6.78
CA SER A 157 2.68 6.04 -8.01
C SER A 157 3.46 6.39 -9.29
N LYS A 158 4.65 6.98 -9.14
CA LYS A 158 5.52 7.42 -10.23
C LYS A 158 6.97 7.05 -9.93
N GLU A 159 7.75 6.86 -10.99
CA GLU A 159 9.19 6.63 -10.88
C GLU A 159 9.91 7.86 -10.29
N GLY A 160 10.97 7.60 -9.53
CA GLY A 160 11.81 8.66 -8.93
C GLY A 160 11.23 9.30 -7.68
N MET A 161 10.13 8.76 -7.13
CA MET A 161 9.56 9.15 -5.85
C MET A 161 9.78 8.04 -4.81
N ASP A 162 9.79 8.41 -3.53
CA ASP A 162 10.15 7.51 -2.42
C ASP A 162 8.93 7.13 -1.56
N VAL A 163 9.03 6.02 -0.83
CA VAL A 163 8.05 5.72 0.22
C VAL A 163 8.25 6.68 1.39
N GLU A 164 7.18 7.33 1.82
CA GLU A 164 7.20 8.33 2.89
C GLU A 164 6.28 7.93 4.04
N VAL A 165 6.72 8.22 5.27
CA VAL A 165 5.89 8.10 6.48
C VAL A 165 5.87 9.41 7.22
N ARG A 166 4.69 9.86 7.63
CA ARG A 166 4.52 11.05 8.45
C ARG A 166 3.62 10.76 9.64
N GLU A 167 4.00 11.27 10.80
CA GLU A 167 3.21 11.26 12.03
C GLU A 167 2.31 12.50 12.08
N VAL A 168 1.07 12.32 12.53
CA VAL A 168 0.00 13.33 12.58
C VAL A 168 -0.64 13.40 13.96
#